data_AF-A0A838IG00-F1
#
_entry.id   AF-A0A838IG00-F1
#
_cell.length_a   1.000
_cell.length_b   1.000
_cell.length_c   1.000
_cell.angle_alpha   90.00
_cell.angle_beta   90.00
_cell.angle_gamma   90.00
#
_symmetry.space_group_name_H-M   'P 1'
#
loop_
_entity.id
_entity.type
_entity.pdbx_description
1 polymer ?
#
loop_
_entity_poly.entity_id
_entity_poly.type
_entity_poly.pdbx_seq_one_letter_code
_entity_poly.pdbx_strand_id
1 'polypeptide(L)'
;MIPAPKRRTLRHSSLVALVLLLILALCVGCKRKAEDLEVWRNAKGGLEKLGEWAASPEESMEVRTRAVQILLEDGHQQRLPLVLDRIADEQARTQIVSGLVVTVESMWSAQDMPRLTDEMKAGGGQIEVGDSKSVRAKDAAYILQPYASPSEKGRLEAILASWIETEHELRDQLGTATLAQILPRVGPTGMQSAMGWLKETKTPGTVARAIREQADDALKAKMAEIIRARAEEAHPDLNKELEVAVLETEHETIVPYLQRAISDDATELGLIDGAMTLLVKIQGERAAAYLGRVITEKEGLLRWVAANRVIELRGKAGFLSISNALPLETQSYAVPAADSFKKDLVQICNLFSTEMVKEGVTSVSDVLKRALETNRWPAQVMALKCAETTRASDVADSVDALRKSKLAIPGWGEPMTVGQLATQVHAALTLAAGQ
;
A
#
# COMPACT_ATOMS: atom_id res chain seq x y z
N MET A 1 -88.25 -60.37 38.15
CA MET A 1 -87.19 -60.69 37.18
C MET A 1 -86.22 -59.53 37.15
N ILE A 2 -84.99 -59.72 37.65
CA ILE A 2 -83.96 -58.68 37.83
C ILE A 2 -82.75 -59.10 36.96
N PRO A 3 -82.20 -58.25 36.07
CA PRO A 3 -81.08 -58.63 35.20
C PRO A 3 -79.72 -58.42 35.91
N ALA A 4 -78.80 -59.35 35.63
CA ALA A 4 -77.46 -59.41 36.20
C ALA A 4 -76.47 -58.37 35.62
N PRO A 5 -75.46 -57.94 36.39
CA PRO A 5 -74.52 -56.89 35.98
C PRO A 5 -73.39 -57.40 35.07
N LYS A 6 -73.09 -56.64 34.01
CA LYS A 6 -71.96 -56.84 33.09
C LYS A 6 -70.63 -56.44 33.74
N ARG A 7 -69.69 -57.38 33.86
CA ARG A 7 -68.29 -57.12 34.24
C ARG A 7 -67.57 -56.36 33.13
N ARG A 8 -67.15 -55.12 33.40
CA ARG A 8 -66.30 -54.31 32.52
C ARG A 8 -64.82 -54.71 32.66
N THR A 9 -64.16 -54.79 31.51
CA THR A 9 -62.78 -55.22 31.27
C THR A 9 -61.76 -54.21 31.79
N LEU A 10 -61.23 -54.43 32.99
CA LEU A 10 -60.23 -53.59 33.67
C LEU A 10 -58.76 -53.97 33.33
N ARG A 11 -58.51 -54.64 32.20
CA ARG A 11 -57.18 -55.22 31.87
C ARG A 11 -56.42 -54.50 30.75
N HIS A 12 -56.97 -53.45 30.13
CA HIS A 12 -56.28 -52.73 29.03
C HIS A 12 -55.63 -51.41 29.47
N SER A 13 -56.01 -50.84 30.61
CA SER A 13 -55.43 -49.57 31.09
C SER A 13 -54.02 -49.71 31.67
N SER A 14 -53.69 -50.84 32.29
CA SER A 14 -52.37 -51.06 32.92
C SER A 14 -51.26 -51.33 31.90
N LEU A 15 -51.59 -51.90 30.74
CA LEU A 15 -50.61 -52.26 29.71
C LEU A 15 -50.23 -51.05 28.85
N VAL A 16 -51.18 -50.14 28.60
CA VAL A 16 -50.92 -48.85 27.92
C VAL A 16 -50.05 -47.94 28.79
N ALA A 17 -50.28 -47.89 30.11
CA ALA A 17 -49.45 -47.09 31.02
C ALA A 17 -47.99 -47.59 31.10
N LEU A 18 -47.77 -48.91 31.06
CA LEU A 18 -46.42 -49.50 31.09
C LEU A 18 -45.65 -49.24 29.79
N VAL A 19 -46.32 -49.30 28.63
CA VAL A 19 -45.70 -48.97 27.33
C VAL A 19 -45.38 -47.48 27.22
N LEU A 20 -46.25 -46.60 27.73
CA LEU A 20 -45.95 -45.15 27.80
C LEU A 20 -44.76 -44.82 28.72
N LEU A 21 -44.64 -45.51 29.87
CA LEU A 21 -43.48 -45.36 30.77
C LEU A 21 -42.18 -45.88 30.15
N LEU A 22 -42.23 -46.97 29.37
CA LEU A 22 -41.05 -47.50 28.67
C LEU A 22 -40.62 -46.60 27.50
N ILE A 23 -41.57 -46.00 26.78
CA ILE A 23 -41.29 -45.03 25.72
C ILE A 23 -40.74 -43.73 26.31
N LEU A 24 -41.28 -43.24 27.44
CA LEU A 24 -40.70 -42.09 28.14
C LEU A 24 -39.29 -42.37 28.70
N ALA A 25 -39.00 -43.60 29.14
CA ALA A 25 -37.67 -43.99 29.61
C ALA A 25 -36.64 -44.07 28.47
N LEU A 26 -37.06 -44.41 27.24
CA LEU A 26 -36.22 -44.38 26.04
C LEU A 26 -36.04 -42.96 25.46
N CYS A 27 -36.93 -42.03 25.82
CA CYS A 27 -36.80 -40.60 25.52
C CYS A 27 -35.94 -39.84 26.56
N VAL A 28 -35.44 -40.51 27.60
CA VAL A 28 -34.29 -40.00 28.38
C VAL A 28 -33.05 -40.18 27.50
N GLY A 29 -32.96 -39.32 26.48
CA GLY A 29 -31.86 -39.31 25.53
C GLY A 29 -30.55 -39.26 26.29
N CYS A 30 -29.66 -40.21 26.01
CA CYS A 30 -28.28 -40.14 26.44
C CYS A 30 -27.74 -38.78 26.00
N LYS A 31 -27.71 -37.81 26.93
CA LYS A 31 -27.07 -36.52 26.69
C LYS A 31 -25.63 -36.84 26.34
N ARG A 32 -25.23 -36.49 25.12
CA ARG A 32 -23.85 -36.67 24.68
C ARG A 32 -22.95 -35.92 25.64
N LYS A 33 -21.83 -36.53 26.01
CA LYS A 33 -20.83 -35.86 26.83
C LYS A 33 -19.72 -35.31 25.94
N ALA A 34 -18.97 -34.34 26.45
CA ALA A 34 -17.89 -33.72 25.69
C ALA A 34 -16.81 -34.75 25.28
N GLU A 35 -16.55 -35.76 26.10
CA GLU A 35 -15.56 -36.81 25.84
C GLU A 35 -15.96 -37.73 24.68
N ASP A 36 -17.27 -37.88 24.43
CA ASP A 36 -17.78 -38.72 23.34
C ASP A 36 -17.45 -38.13 21.95
N LEU A 37 -17.02 -36.87 21.88
CA LEU A 37 -16.70 -36.19 20.61
C LEU A 37 -15.32 -36.58 20.08
N GLU A 38 -14.43 -37.11 20.91
CA GLU A 38 -13.06 -37.47 20.52
C GLU A 38 -13.04 -38.55 19.42
N VAL A 39 -14.04 -39.44 19.39
CA VAL A 39 -14.15 -40.47 18.34
C VAL A 39 -14.40 -39.88 16.95
N TRP A 40 -14.80 -38.60 16.87
CA TRP A 40 -15.16 -37.92 15.61
C TRP A 40 -14.01 -37.18 14.96
N ARG A 41 -12.84 -37.03 15.62
CA ARG A 41 -11.65 -36.40 15.00
C ARG A 41 -11.25 -37.06 13.69
N ASN A 42 -11.31 -38.38 13.67
CA ASN A 42 -10.84 -39.21 12.54
C ASN A 42 -11.98 -39.93 11.81
N ALA A 43 -13.24 -39.68 12.19
CA ALA A 43 -14.38 -40.34 11.58
C ALA A 43 -14.70 -39.72 10.21
N LYS A 44 -15.15 -40.54 9.26
CA LYS A 44 -15.63 -40.06 7.96
C LYS A 44 -16.86 -39.15 8.17
N GLY A 45 -16.76 -37.89 7.75
CA GLY A 45 -17.79 -36.88 7.98
C GLY A 45 -17.80 -36.28 9.39
N GLY A 46 -16.78 -36.56 10.21
CA GLY A 46 -16.73 -36.12 11.60
C GLY A 46 -16.62 -34.61 11.75
N LEU A 47 -15.89 -33.93 10.86
CA LEU A 47 -15.75 -32.48 10.89
C LEU A 47 -17.07 -31.76 10.63
N GLU A 48 -17.86 -32.25 9.67
CA GLU A 48 -19.21 -31.75 9.40
C GLU A 48 -20.10 -31.96 10.61
N LYS A 49 -20.01 -33.14 11.24
CA LYS A 49 -20.78 -33.50 12.43
C LYS A 49 -20.45 -32.62 13.64
N LEU A 50 -19.17 -32.34 13.88
CA LEU A 50 -18.72 -31.42 14.94
C LEU A 50 -19.28 -30.01 14.71
N GLY A 51 -19.27 -29.52 13.47
CA GLY A 51 -19.86 -28.23 13.11
C GLY A 51 -21.38 -28.18 13.33
N GLU A 52 -22.10 -29.26 12.99
CA GLU A 52 -23.54 -29.39 13.28
C GLU A 52 -23.82 -29.35 14.78
N TRP A 53 -23.04 -30.08 15.58
CA TRP A 53 -23.24 -30.11 17.03
C TRP A 53 -22.94 -28.79 17.69
N ALA A 54 -21.88 -28.09 17.28
CA ALA A 54 -21.58 -26.74 17.76
C ALA A 54 -22.76 -25.77 17.56
N ALA A 55 -23.43 -25.85 16.40
CA ALA A 55 -24.57 -25.01 16.06
C ALA A 55 -25.91 -25.48 16.66
N SER A 56 -26.00 -26.72 17.12
CA SER A 56 -27.26 -27.31 17.60
C SER A 56 -27.67 -26.72 18.96
N PRO A 57 -28.89 -26.17 19.10
CA PRO A 57 -29.41 -25.72 20.39
C PRO A 57 -29.82 -26.88 21.32
N GLU A 58 -29.94 -28.11 20.79
CA GLU A 58 -30.31 -29.30 21.56
C GLU A 58 -29.13 -29.88 22.37
N GLU A 59 -27.90 -29.55 21.98
CA GLU A 59 -26.68 -30.01 22.63
C GLU A 59 -26.32 -29.11 23.84
N SER A 60 -25.67 -29.69 24.84
CA SER A 60 -25.19 -28.92 25.99
C SER A 60 -24.10 -27.92 25.57
N MET A 61 -23.96 -26.81 26.30
CA MET A 61 -22.90 -25.83 26.02
C MET A 61 -21.51 -26.44 26.03
N GLU A 62 -21.28 -27.44 26.89
CA GLU A 62 -20.03 -28.17 27.00
C GLU A 62 -19.71 -28.97 25.73
N VAL A 63 -20.69 -29.71 25.20
CA VAL A 63 -20.57 -30.43 23.92
C VAL A 63 -20.33 -29.47 22.78
N ARG A 64 -21.09 -28.37 22.73
CA ARG A 64 -20.98 -27.37 21.66
C ARG A 64 -19.60 -26.71 21.66
N THR A 65 -19.11 -26.30 22.83
CA THR A 65 -17.79 -25.70 23.00
C THR A 65 -16.69 -26.70 22.63
N ARG A 66 -16.78 -27.95 23.12
CA ARG A 66 -15.78 -28.97 22.81
C ARG A 66 -15.72 -29.31 21.33
N ALA A 67 -16.87 -29.35 20.64
CA ALA A 67 -16.91 -29.60 19.21
C ALA A 67 -16.10 -28.55 18.43
N VAL A 68 -16.22 -27.28 18.80
CA VAL A 68 -15.45 -26.20 18.16
C VAL A 68 -13.98 -26.22 18.57
N GLN A 69 -13.67 -26.59 19.82
CA GLN A 69 -12.28 -26.77 20.26
C GLN A 69 -11.58 -27.88 19.49
N ILE A 70 -12.25 -29.00 19.20
CA ILE A 70 -11.69 -30.08 18.38
C ILE A 70 -11.34 -29.56 16.98
N LEU A 71 -12.27 -28.82 16.34
CA LEU A 71 -12.01 -28.21 15.03
C LEU A 71 -10.79 -27.28 15.06
N LEU A 72 -10.64 -26.49 16.13
CA LEU A 72 -9.47 -25.64 16.31
C LEU A 72 -8.18 -26.44 16.52
N GLU A 73 -8.20 -27.42 17.43
CA GLU A 73 -7.07 -28.26 17.79
C GLU A 73 -6.54 -29.05 16.60
N ASP A 74 -7.43 -29.55 15.73
CA ASP A 74 -7.09 -30.36 14.55
C ASP A 74 -6.75 -29.50 13.31
N GLY A 75 -6.64 -28.17 13.45
CA GLY A 75 -6.19 -27.29 12.37
C GLY A 75 -7.29 -26.91 11.36
N HIS A 76 -8.56 -27.02 11.75
CA HIS A 76 -9.72 -26.63 10.94
C HIS A 76 -10.25 -25.23 11.30
N GLN A 77 -9.37 -24.32 11.77
CA GLN A 77 -9.76 -22.96 12.18
C GLN A 77 -10.49 -22.16 11.08
N GLN A 78 -10.21 -22.43 9.81
CA GLN A 78 -10.89 -21.79 8.67
C GLN A 78 -12.40 -22.08 8.60
N ARG A 79 -12.88 -23.14 9.27
CA ARG A 79 -14.31 -23.46 9.35
C ARG A 79 -15.04 -22.70 10.47
N LEU A 80 -14.29 -22.12 11.41
CA LEU A 80 -14.87 -21.47 12.60
C LEU A 80 -15.84 -20.34 12.26
N PRO A 81 -15.59 -19.43 11.29
CA PRO A 81 -16.55 -18.38 10.95
C PRO A 81 -17.93 -18.95 10.60
N LEU A 82 -17.96 -19.94 9.70
CA LEU A 82 -19.21 -20.58 9.26
C LEU A 82 -19.94 -21.28 10.42
N VAL A 83 -19.21 -21.91 11.33
CA VAL A 83 -19.80 -22.59 12.50
C VAL A 83 -20.36 -21.56 13.49
N LEU A 84 -19.60 -20.49 13.78
CA LEU A 84 -20.00 -19.44 14.71
C LEU A 84 -21.20 -18.64 14.19
N ASP A 85 -21.24 -18.35 12.89
CA ASP A 85 -22.36 -17.64 12.25
C ASP A 85 -23.67 -18.43 12.26
N ARG A 86 -23.59 -19.77 12.30
CA ARG A 86 -24.78 -20.65 12.40
C ARG A 86 -25.36 -20.70 13.82
N ILE A 87 -24.64 -20.22 14.82
CA ILE A 87 -25.14 -20.16 16.19
C ILE A 87 -26.04 -18.93 16.32
N ALA A 88 -27.35 -19.15 16.28
CA ALA A 88 -28.35 -18.09 16.35
C ALA A 88 -28.38 -17.37 17.71
N ASP A 89 -28.15 -18.11 18.80
CA ASP A 89 -28.09 -17.56 20.15
C ASP A 89 -26.75 -16.84 20.39
N GLU A 90 -26.80 -15.52 20.49
CA GLU A 90 -25.64 -14.68 20.74
C GLU A 90 -24.95 -14.99 22.08
N GLN A 91 -25.70 -15.28 23.14
CA GLN A 91 -25.12 -15.62 24.43
C GLN A 91 -24.35 -16.95 24.35
N ALA A 92 -24.91 -17.93 23.65
CA ALA A 92 -24.22 -19.19 23.39
C ALA A 92 -22.96 -18.99 22.54
N ARG A 93 -23.04 -18.18 21.49
CA ARG A 93 -21.89 -17.86 20.63
C ARG A 93 -20.77 -17.21 21.45
N THR A 94 -21.08 -16.24 22.31
CA THR A 94 -20.11 -15.61 23.20
C THR A 94 -19.48 -16.62 24.14
N GLN A 95 -20.26 -17.49 24.80
CA GLN A 95 -19.72 -18.52 25.70
C GLN A 95 -18.77 -19.50 25.00
N ILE A 96 -19.12 -19.93 23.78
CA ILE A 96 -18.27 -20.79 22.97
C ILE A 96 -16.96 -20.08 22.61
N VAL A 97 -17.04 -18.82 22.16
CA VAL A 97 -15.84 -18.02 21.83
C VAL A 97 -14.95 -17.84 23.06
N SER A 98 -15.53 -17.58 24.24
CA SER A 98 -14.76 -17.53 25.50
C SER A 98 -13.98 -18.81 25.78
N GLY A 99 -14.62 -19.97 25.57
CA GLY A 99 -13.97 -21.27 25.70
C GLY A 99 -12.85 -21.49 24.68
N LEU A 100 -13.01 -21.00 23.45
CA LEU A 100 -11.98 -21.08 22.42
C LEU A 100 -10.79 -20.18 22.71
N VAL A 101 -11.00 -18.96 23.24
CA VAL A 101 -9.90 -18.04 23.59
C VAL A 101 -8.95 -18.68 24.60
N VAL A 102 -9.48 -19.42 25.58
CA VAL A 102 -8.65 -20.19 26.54
C VAL A 102 -7.84 -21.28 25.84
N THR A 103 -8.45 -22.01 24.91
CA THR A 103 -7.74 -23.01 24.10
C THR A 103 -6.65 -22.38 23.24
N VAL A 104 -6.93 -21.24 22.60
CA VAL A 104 -5.97 -20.50 21.78
C VAL A 104 -4.77 -20.04 22.61
N GLU A 105 -4.98 -19.49 23.80
CA GLU A 105 -3.87 -19.14 24.70
C GLU A 105 -3.05 -20.35 25.14
N SER A 106 -3.71 -21.47 25.44
CA SER A 106 -3.00 -22.70 25.77
C SER A 106 -2.14 -23.19 24.60
N MET A 107 -2.67 -23.14 23.38
CA MET A 107 -1.92 -23.49 22.17
C MET A 107 -0.75 -22.52 21.92
N TRP A 108 -0.98 -21.21 22.12
CA TRP A 108 0.08 -20.20 22.01
C TRP A 108 1.18 -20.41 23.05
N SER A 109 0.85 -20.83 24.26
CA SER A 109 1.83 -21.06 25.33
C SER A 109 2.84 -22.18 25.02
N ALA A 110 2.57 -23.04 24.02
CA ALA A 110 3.52 -24.03 23.54
C ALA A 110 4.79 -23.40 22.96
N GLN A 111 4.69 -22.20 22.36
CA GLN A 111 5.81 -21.45 21.75
C GLN A 111 6.68 -22.33 20.82
N ASP A 112 6.03 -23.26 20.13
CA ASP A 112 6.59 -24.30 19.26
C ASP A 112 6.63 -23.87 17.79
N MET A 113 6.73 -22.57 17.52
CA MET A 113 6.90 -22.07 16.15
C MET A 113 8.27 -22.55 15.62
N PRO A 114 8.34 -23.05 14.38
CA PRO A 114 9.61 -23.31 13.72
C PRO A 114 10.51 -22.07 13.74
N ARG A 115 11.83 -22.26 13.76
CA ARG A 115 12.82 -21.18 13.69
C ARG A 115 13.73 -21.41 12.50
N LEU A 116 14.24 -20.35 11.89
CA LEU A 116 15.19 -20.48 10.80
C LEU A 116 16.61 -20.63 11.36
N THR A 117 17.27 -21.74 11.03
CA THR A 117 18.73 -21.85 11.27
C THR A 117 19.49 -20.97 10.27
N ASP A 118 20.73 -20.62 10.60
CA ASP A 118 21.58 -19.85 9.71
C ASP A 118 21.83 -20.58 8.37
N GLU A 119 21.89 -21.92 8.38
CA GLU A 119 21.99 -22.70 7.14
C GLU A 119 20.74 -22.58 6.26
N MET A 120 19.55 -22.62 6.87
CA MET A 120 18.29 -22.43 6.15
C MET A 120 18.21 -21.02 5.56
N LYS A 121 18.63 -19.99 6.32
CA LYS A 121 18.68 -18.60 5.84
C LYS A 121 19.60 -18.47 4.61
N ALA A 122 20.75 -19.15 4.61
CA ALA A 122 21.67 -19.16 3.46
C ALA A 122 21.10 -19.89 2.22
N GLY A 123 20.25 -20.91 2.42
CA GLY A 123 19.65 -21.73 1.36
C GLY A 123 18.30 -21.23 0.80
N GLY A 124 17.83 -20.05 1.18
CA GLY A 124 16.55 -19.49 0.72
C GLY A 124 15.37 -19.64 1.70
N GLY A 125 15.59 -20.20 2.89
CA GLY A 125 14.77 -19.96 4.08
C GLY A 125 13.36 -20.54 4.09
N GLN A 126 13.08 -21.62 3.35
CA GLN A 126 11.77 -22.27 3.39
C GLN A 126 11.61 -23.16 4.61
N ILE A 127 10.48 -23.04 5.31
CA ILE A 127 10.13 -23.87 6.47
C ILE A 127 8.92 -24.73 6.16
N GLU A 128 9.00 -26.02 6.50
CA GLU A 128 7.82 -26.86 6.67
C GLU A 128 7.21 -26.56 8.05
N VAL A 129 6.05 -25.90 8.06
CA VAL A 129 5.39 -25.37 9.27
C VAL A 129 5.05 -26.45 10.30
N GLY A 130 4.97 -27.72 9.86
CA GLY A 130 4.66 -28.86 10.71
C GLY A 130 3.33 -28.70 11.45
N ASP A 131 3.20 -29.41 12.57
CA ASP A 131 2.01 -29.38 13.43
C ASP A 131 2.15 -28.35 14.58
N SER A 132 2.60 -27.13 14.29
CA SER A 132 2.85 -26.12 15.33
C SER A 132 1.54 -25.60 15.93
N LYS A 133 1.37 -25.79 17.24
CA LYS A 133 0.22 -25.29 18.00
C LYS A 133 0.18 -23.77 18.02
N SER A 134 1.35 -23.14 18.09
CA SER A 134 1.48 -21.67 18.13
C SER A 134 1.04 -21.02 16.82
N VAL A 135 1.35 -21.65 15.67
CA VAL A 135 0.90 -21.16 14.36
C VAL A 135 -0.62 -21.25 14.23
N ARG A 136 -1.20 -22.38 14.67
CA ARG A 136 -2.67 -22.52 14.73
C ARG A 136 -3.30 -21.51 15.67
N ALA A 137 -2.69 -21.26 16.83
CA ALA A 137 -3.17 -20.25 17.79
C ALA A 137 -3.18 -18.85 17.18
N LYS A 138 -2.14 -18.46 16.42
CA LYS A 138 -2.10 -17.18 15.70
C LYS A 138 -3.25 -17.06 14.69
N ASP A 139 -3.43 -18.05 13.82
CA ASP A 139 -4.51 -18.04 12.83
C ASP A 139 -5.89 -17.99 13.50
N ALA A 140 -6.07 -18.73 14.59
CA ALA A 140 -7.30 -18.73 15.36
C ALA A 140 -7.55 -17.40 16.07
N ALA A 141 -6.51 -16.78 16.63
CA ALA A 141 -6.63 -15.45 17.24
C ALA A 141 -7.09 -14.41 16.20
N TYR A 142 -6.54 -14.47 14.98
CA TYR A 142 -7.02 -13.66 13.87
C TYR A 142 -8.50 -13.94 13.59
N ILE A 143 -8.88 -15.20 13.36
CA ILE A 143 -10.24 -15.62 12.98
C ILE A 143 -11.30 -15.27 14.04
N LEU A 144 -10.98 -15.45 15.32
CA LEU A 144 -11.92 -15.30 16.43
C LEU A 144 -12.16 -13.86 16.85
N GLN A 145 -11.25 -12.93 16.55
CA GLN A 145 -11.34 -11.54 17.01
C GLN A 145 -12.71 -10.86 16.71
N PRO A 146 -13.34 -11.03 15.53
CA PRO A 146 -14.64 -10.41 15.25
C PRO A 146 -15.78 -10.88 16.18
N TYR A 147 -15.66 -12.08 16.76
CA TYR A 147 -16.67 -12.69 17.62
C TYR A 147 -16.40 -12.50 19.12
N ALA A 148 -15.20 -12.07 19.47
CA ALA A 148 -14.74 -11.95 20.85
C ALA A 148 -15.32 -10.71 21.55
N SER A 149 -15.54 -10.81 22.86
CA SER A 149 -15.85 -9.66 23.71
C SER A 149 -14.66 -8.68 23.79
N PRO A 150 -14.85 -7.43 24.24
CA PRO A 150 -13.75 -6.47 24.34
C PRO A 150 -12.55 -6.96 25.16
N SER A 151 -12.79 -7.64 26.30
CA SER A 151 -11.72 -8.21 27.12
C SER A 151 -10.97 -9.35 26.42
N GLU A 152 -11.67 -10.15 25.63
CA GLU A 152 -11.07 -11.26 24.88
C GLU A 152 -10.34 -10.77 23.63
N LYS A 153 -10.82 -9.72 22.98
CA LYS A 153 -10.11 -9.06 21.88
C LYS A 153 -8.72 -8.64 22.32
N GLY A 154 -8.58 -8.02 23.49
CA GLY A 154 -7.25 -7.65 24.04
C GLY A 154 -6.32 -8.85 24.25
N ARG A 155 -6.86 -10.01 24.63
CA ARG A 155 -6.07 -11.27 24.78
C ARG A 155 -5.62 -11.81 23.42
N LEU A 156 -6.51 -11.83 22.43
CA LEU A 156 -6.18 -12.26 21.07
C LEU A 156 -5.22 -11.27 20.38
N GLU A 157 -5.39 -9.97 20.59
CA GLU A 157 -4.47 -8.92 20.15
C GLU A 157 -3.06 -9.13 20.69
N ALA A 158 -2.92 -9.49 21.97
CA ALA A 158 -1.63 -9.77 22.58
C ALA A 158 -0.91 -10.95 21.90
N ILE A 159 -1.63 -11.99 21.50
CA ILE A 159 -1.08 -13.12 20.73
C ILE A 159 -0.59 -12.65 19.36
N LEU A 160 -1.41 -11.89 18.63
CA LEU A 160 -1.06 -11.38 17.31
C LEU A 160 0.12 -10.39 17.37
N ALA A 161 0.15 -9.52 18.38
CA ALA A 161 1.25 -8.58 18.61
C ALA A 161 2.56 -9.32 18.93
N SER A 162 2.51 -10.33 19.81
CA SER A 162 3.66 -11.16 20.15
C SER A 162 4.17 -11.94 18.93
N TRP A 163 3.28 -12.38 18.04
CA TRP A 163 3.68 -12.99 16.76
C TRP A 163 4.38 -11.99 15.82
N ILE A 164 3.96 -10.73 15.77
CA ILE A 164 4.67 -9.69 14.99
C ILE A 164 6.11 -9.50 15.49
N GLU A 165 6.45 -9.93 16.71
CA GLU A 165 7.82 -9.83 17.25
C GLU A 165 8.71 -11.03 16.86
N THR A 166 8.16 -12.18 16.46
CA THR A 166 8.94 -13.40 16.12
C THR A 166 9.78 -13.21 14.85
N GLU A 167 10.79 -14.04 14.54
CA GLU A 167 11.65 -13.85 13.35
C GLU A 167 10.87 -13.52 12.07
N HIS A 168 11.36 -12.50 11.34
CA HIS A 168 10.57 -11.85 10.30
C HIS A 168 10.37 -12.69 9.05
N GLU A 169 11.38 -13.47 8.67
CA GLU A 169 11.35 -14.31 7.47
C GLU A 169 10.33 -15.46 7.57
N LEU A 170 9.85 -15.74 8.79
CA LEU A 170 8.83 -16.74 9.07
C LEU A 170 7.40 -16.21 8.92
N ARG A 171 7.19 -14.90 9.04
CA ARG A 171 5.84 -14.34 9.21
C ARG A 171 4.94 -14.54 8.00
N ASP A 172 5.51 -14.60 6.80
CA ASP A 172 4.75 -14.88 5.58
C ASP A 172 4.66 -16.38 5.24
N GLN A 173 5.33 -17.23 6.02
CA GLN A 173 5.36 -18.69 5.82
C GLN A 173 4.52 -19.45 6.86
N LEU A 174 4.29 -18.87 8.04
CA LEU A 174 3.65 -19.55 9.16
C LEU A 174 2.13 -19.37 9.14
N GLY A 175 1.42 -20.37 8.62
CA GLY A 175 -0.04 -20.48 8.71
C GLY A 175 -0.77 -19.80 7.56
N THR A 176 -2.05 -19.50 7.78
CA THR A 176 -2.98 -19.03 6.73
C THR A 176 -3.30 -17.55 6.80
N ALA A 177 -3.23 -16.94 7.99
CA ALA A 177 -3.42 -15.50 8.15
C ALA A 177 -2.13 -14.74 7.80
N THR A 178 -2.19 -13.86 6.81
CA THR A 178 -1.03 -13.07 6.35
C THR A 178 -0.79 -11.85 7.24
N LEU A 179 0.39 -11.24 7.14
CA LEU A 179 0.68 -9.98 7.83
C LEU A 179 -0.37 -8.90 7.54
N ALA A 180 -0.70 -8.70 6.27
CA ALA A 180 -1.65 -7.66 5.85
C ALA A 180 -3.04 -7.87 6.47
N GLN A 181 -3.44 -9.13 6.69
CA GLN A 181 -4.67 -9.48 7.38
C GLN A 181 -4.57 -9.26 8.89
N ILE A 182 -3.41 -9.55 9.48
CA ILE A 182 -3.19 -9.49 10.93
C ILE A 182 -3.01 -8.04 11.43
N LEU A 183 -2.30 -7.17 10.71
CA LEU A 183 -2.00 -5.80 11.15
C LEU A 183 -3.21 -4.94 11.55
N PRO A 184 -4.37 -4.98 10.87
CA PRO A 184 -5.58 -4.28 11.33
C PRO A 184 -6.08 -4.73 12.70
N ARG A 185 -5.62 -5.90 13.18
CA ARG A 185 -6.16 -6.63 14.34
C ARG A 185 -5.18 -6.73 15.50
N VAL A 186 -3.99 -6.14 15.43
CA VAL A 186 -2.95 -6.33 16.48
C VAL A 186 -2.94 -5.26 17.57
N GLY A 187 -3.80 -4.25 17.44
CA GLY A 187 -3.84 -3.11 18.36
C GLY A 187 -2.56 -2.26 18.34
N PRO A 188 -2.45 -1.29 19.26
CA PRO A 188 -1.33 -0.34 19.29
C PRO A 188 0.03 -1.00 19.51
N THR A 189 0.11 -2.01 20.38
CA THR A 189 1.37 -2.72 20.68
C THR A 189 1.90 -3.44 19.46
N GLY A 190 1.07 -4.23 18.76
CA GLY A 190 1.52 -4.93 17.57
C GLY A 190 1.89 -3.97 16.43
N MET A 191 1.22 -2.82 16.33
CA MET A 191 1.61 -1.78 15.38
C MET A 191 2.99 -1.19 15.71
N GLN A 192 3.31 -1.00 16.99
CA GLN A 192 4.66 -0.59 17.42
C GLN A 192 5.71 -1.67 17.07
N SER A 193 5.39 -2.95 17.26
CA SER A 193 6.28 -4.05 16.88
C SER A 193 6.48 -4.11 15.36
N ALA A 194 5.44 -3.82 14.56
CA ALA A 194 5.55 -3.69 13.11
C ALA A 194 6.46 -2.52 12.68
N MET A 195 6.39 -1.39 13.39
CA MET A 195 7.34 -0.28 13.18
C MET A 195 8.77 -0.67 13.55
N GLY A 196 8.96 -1.43 14.63
CA GLY A 196 10.26 -2.02 14.99
C GLY A 196 10.80 -2.88 13.86
N TRP A 197 9.96 -3.74 13.31
CA TRP A 197 10.32 -4.59 12.17
C TRP A 197 10.67 -3.80 10.90
N LEU A 198 9.94 -2.73 10.59
CA LEU A 198 10.23 -1.90 9.43
C LEU A 198 11.66 -1.35 9.44
N LYS A 199 12.29 -1.19 10.62
CA LYS A 199 13.68 -0.75 10.75
C LYS A 199 14.70 -1.77 10.24
N GLU A 200 14.41 -3.07 10.36
CA GLU A 200 15.41 -4.13 10.19
C GLU A 200 15.12 -5.06 9.00
N THR A 201 13.87 -5.08 8.52
CA THR A 201 13.43 -6.01 7.48
C THR A 201 14.17 -5.86 6.16
N LYS A 202 14.39 -6.98 5.44
CA LYS A 202 14.88 -6.95 4.06
C LYS A 202 13.81 -6.58 3.02
N THR A 203 12.54 -6.59 3.41
CA THR A 203 11.37 -6.28 2.54
C THR A 203 10.58 -5.06 3.02
N PRO A 204 11.21 -3.87 3.18
CA PRO A 204 10.54 -2.71 3.77
C PRO A 204 9.31 -2.23 3.01
N GLY A 205 9.24 -2.37 1.69
CA GLY A 205 8.10 -1.95 0.88
C GLY A 205 6.82 -2.69 1.28
N THR A 206 6.91 -4.02 1.41
CA THR A 206 5.78 -4.86 1.83
C THR A 206 5.26 -4.48 3.23
N VAL A 207 6.17 -4.29 4.19
CA VAL A 207 5.81 -3.92 5.57
C VAL A 207 5.22 -2.52 5.64
N ALA A 208 5.86 -1.54 4.98
CA ALA A 208 5.40 -0.16 4.93
C ALA A 208 3.99 -0.06 4.33
N ARG A 209 3.69 -0.80 3.26
CA ARG A 209 2.36 -0.83 2.65
C ARG A 209 1.30 -1.33 3.63
N ALA A 210 1.58 -2.43 4.30
CA ALA A 210 0.64 -3.03 5.24
C ALA A 210 0.41 -2.14 6.49
N ILE A 211 1.44 -1.46 6.97
CA ILE A 211 1.32 -0.44 8.03
C ILE A 211 0.48 0.75 7.53
N ARG A 212 0.79 1.29 6.35
CA ARG A 212 0.17 2.48 5.78
C ARG A 212 -1.35 2.35 5.63
N GLU A 213 -1.85 1.18 5.28
CA GLU A 213 -3.30 0.92 5.13
C GLU A 213 -4.08 1.09 6.45
N GLN A 214 -3.40 0.96 7.60
CA GLN A 214 -4.02 1.00 8.93
C GLN A 214 -3.52 2.18 9.79
N ALA A 215 -2.49 2.90 9.32
CA ALA A 215 -1.84 3.96 10.07
C ALA A 215 -2.66 5.26 10.07
N ASP A 216 -2.78 5.86 11.25
CA ASP A 216 -3.14 7.28 11.38
C ASP A 216 -1.96 8.18 10.96
N ASP A 217 -2.17 9.50 10.95
CA ASP A 217 -1.14 10.44 10.50
C ASP A 217 0.11 10.43 11.39
N ALA A 218 -0.03 10.18 12.69
CA ALA A 218 1.10 10.08 13.61
C ALA A 218 1.96 8.84 13.33
N LEU A 219 1.32 7.71 13.01
CA LEU A 219 2.00 6.49 12.61
C LEU A 219 2.62 6.63 11.22
N LYS A 220 1.95 7.28 10.25
CA LYS A 220 2.53 7.59 8.94
C LYS A 220 3.79 8.47 9.06
N ALA A 221 3.77 9.46 9.96
CA ALA A 221 4.93 10.30 10.22
C ALA A 221 6.12 9.48 10.74
N LYS A 222 5.89 8.62 11.75
CA LYS A 222 6.92 7.71 12.30
C LYS A 222 7.43 6.71 11.26
N MET A 223 6.54 6.14 10.45
CA MET A 223 6.89 5.26 9.35
C MET A 223 7.81 5.97 8.35
N ALA A 224 7.47 7.21 7.99
CA ALA A 224 8.28 8.02 7.09
C ALA A 224 9.67 8.35 7.68
N GLU A 225 9.78 8.59 8.99
CA GLU A 225 11.08 8.75 9.67
C GLU A 225 11.95 7.49 9.54
N ILE A 226 11.36 6.31 9.74
CA ILE A 226 12.08 5.03 9.63
C ILE A 226 12.54 4.82 8.19
N ILE A 227 11.65 4.98 7.21
CA ILE A 227 11.98 4.79 5.79
C ILE A 227 13.06 5.79 5.36
N ARG A 228 12.95 7.05 5.78
CA ARG A 228 13.98 8.07 5.51
C ARG A 228 15.34 7.64 6.05
N ALA A 229 15.42 7.28 7.33
CA ALA A 229 16.69 6.91 7.96
C ALA A 229 17.35 5.71 7.26
N ARG A 230 16.55 4.70 6.92
CA ARG A 230 17.04 3.54 6.15
C ARG A 230 17.52 3.91 4.76
N ALA A 231 16.78 4.76 4.06
CA ALA A 231 17.15 5.22 2.74
C ALA A 231 18.43 6.06 2.78
N GLU A 232 18.60 6.91 3.80
CA GLU A 232 19.81 7.71 4.01
C GLU A 232 21.07 6.86 4.26
N GLU A 233 20.91 5.74 4.98
CA GLU A 233 21.97 4.76 5.27
C GLU A 233 22.33 3.92 4.04
N ALA A 234 21.34 3.46 3.28
CA ALA A 234 21.54 2.61 2.11
C ALA A 234 21.98 3.36 0.85
N HIS A 235 21.87 4.69 0.83
CA HIS A 235 22.14 5.52 -0.35
C HIS A 235 23.61 5.45 -0.81
N PRO A 236 23.88 5.34 -2.14
CA PRO A 236 22.94 5.36 -3.27
C PRO A 236 22.32 4.00 -3.62
N ASP A 237 22.80 2.92 -3.00
CA ASP A 237 22.51 1.53 -3.38
C ASP A 237 21.27 0.96 -2.67
N LEU A 238 20.13 1.61 -2.87
CA LEU A 238 18.86 1.13 -2.34
C LEU A 238 18.50 -0.20 -3.00
N ASN A 239 18.16 -1.21 -2.19
CA ASN A 239 17.49 -2.38 -2.72
C ASN A 239 16.07 -2.02 -3.22
N LYS A 240 15.53 -2.82 -4.14
CA LYS A 240 14.25 -2.50 -4.79
C LYS A 240 13.06 -2.42 -3.82
N GLU A 241 13.07 -3.17 -2.72
CA GLU A 241 12.02 -3.08 -1.70
C GLU A 241 12.07 -1.77 -0.92
N LEU A 242 13.26 -1.24 -0.63
CA LEU A 242 13.44 0.05 0.04
C LEU A 242 13.13 1.20 -0.90
N GLU A 243 13.50 1.09 -2.18
CA GLU A 243 13.10 2.04 -3.23
C GLU A 243 11.57 2.16 -3.30
N VAL A 244 10.86 1.03 -3.35
CA VAL A 244 9.38 1.02 -3.32
C VAL A 244 8.84 1.67 -2.05
N ALA A 245 9.42 1.36 -0.88
CA ALA A 245 9.00 1.98 0.38
C ALA A 245 9.15 3.50 0.35
N VAL A 246 10.28 4.02 -0.16
CA VAL A 246 10.52 5.46 -0.32
C VAL A 246 9.46 6.07 -1.24
N LEU A 247 9.27 5.50 -2.43
CA LEU A 247 8.42 6.08 -3.48
C LEU A 247 6.90 5.99 -3.16
N GLU A 248 6.49 5.12 -2.23
CA GLU A 248 5.11 5.05 -1.71
C GLU A 248 4.89 5.90 -0.43
N THR A 249 5.94 6.53 0.12
CA THR A 249 5.84 7.31 1.37
C THR A 249 5.42 8.75 1.11
N GLU A 250 4.11 9.00 1.10
CA GLU A 250 3.52 10.33 0.88
C GLU A 250 3.46 11.19 2.16
N HIS A 251 4.61 11.55 2.71
CA HIS A 251 4.68 12.36 3.94
C HIS A 251 5.86 13.35 3.91
N GLU A 252 5.68 14.59 4.40
CA GLU A 252 6.70 15.66 4.33
C GLU A 252 8.05 15.24 4.94
N THR A 253 8.05 14.33 5.92
CA THR A 253 9.28 13.84 6.56
C THR A 253 10.27 13.19 5.59
N ILE A 254 9.82 12.59 4.48
CA ILE A 254 10.72 11.95 3.50
C ILE A 254 11.40 12.96 2.57
N VAL A 255 10.87 14.19 2.47
CA VAL A 255 11.33 15.23 1.53
C VAL A 255 12.84 15.47 1.56
N PRO A 256 13.52 15.58 2.72
CA PRO A 256 14.97 15.77 2.75
C PRO A 256 15.73 14.66 2.02
N TYR A 257 15.29 13.41 2.12
CA TYR A 257 15.89 12.30 1.39
C TYR A 257 15.58 12.38 -0.11
N LEU A 258 14.34 12.71 -0.51
CA LEU A 258 14.00 12.88 -1.93
C LEU A 258 14.89 13.93 -2.59
N GLN A 259 15.11 15.06 -1.92
CA GLN A 259 16.00 16.11 -2.39
C GLN A 259 17.46 15.64 -2.47
N ARG A 260 17.95 14.86 -1.50
CA ARG A 260 19.28 14.25 -1.58
C ARG A 260 19.40 13.32 -2.79
N ALA A 261 18.43 12.43 -2.99
CA ALA A 261 18.42 11.49 -4.11
C ALA A 261 18.41 12.20 -5.47
N ILE A 262 17.63 13.28 -5.61
CA ILE A 262 17.60 14.08 -6.84
C ILE A 262 18.93 14.82 -7.09
N SER A 263 19.57 15.31 -6.02
CA SER A 263 20.81 16.09 -6.12
C SER A 263 22.08 15.25 -6.28
N ASP A 264 22.08 13.97 -5.91
CA ASP A 264 23.26 13.12 -5.98
C ASP A 264 23.41 12.42 -7.34
N ASP A 265 24.53 12.65 -8.02
CA ASP A 265 24.85 12.08 -9.34
C ASP A 265 25.09 10.57 -9.32
N ALA A 266 25.33 9.98 -8.15
CA ALA A 266 25.44 8.53 -7.99
C ALA A 266 24.08 7.81 -7.97
N THR A 267 22.98 8.55 -7.86
CA THR A 267 21.63 7.98 -7.77
C THR A 267 21.16 7.43 -9.12
N GLU A 268 20.55 6.25 -9.11
CA GLU A 268 19.95 5.66 -10.31
C GLU A 268 18.87 6.60 -10.91
N LEU A 269 18.88 6.79 -12.24
CA LEU A 269 17.93 7.69 -12.92
C LEU A 269 16.46 7.38 -12.63
N GLY A 270 16.10 6.10 -12.47
CA GLY A 270 14.74 5.67 -12.12
C GLY A 270 14.30 6.19 -10.75
N LEU A 271 15.19 6.12 -9.75
CA LEU A 271 14.94 6.67 -8.42
C LEU A 271 14.88 8.20 -8.44
N ILE A 272 15.70 8.88 -9.25
CA ILE A 272 15.63 10.34 -9.40
C ILE A 272 14.25 10.79 -9.93
N ASP A 273 13.77 10.18 -11.02
CA ASP A 273 12.46 10.53 -11.60
C ASP A 273 11.30 10.21 -10.64
N GLY A 274 11.37 9.04 -9.97
CA GLY A 274 10.43 8.67 -8.91
C GLY A 274 10.42 9.69 -7.76
N ALA A 275 11.61 10.11 -7.30
CA ALA A 275 11.75 11.09 -6.23
C ALA A 275 11.23 12.47 -6.62
N MET A 276 11.48 12.94 -7.86
CA MET A 276 10.88 14.18 -8.36
C MET A 276 9.36 14.10 -8.38
N THR A 277 8.80 12.99 -8.85
CA THR A 277 7.35 12.76 -8.92
C THR A 277 6.73 12.78 -7.52
N LEU A 278 7.33 12.07 -6.56
CA LEU A 278 6.85 12.05 -5.18
C LEU A 278 7.02 13.41 -4.51
N LEU A 279 8.12 14.13 -4.76
CA LEU A 279 8.34 15.48 -4.23
C LEU A 279 7.24 16.45 -4.69
N VAL A 280 6.90 16.43 -5.98
CA VAL A 280 5.79 17.19 -6.57
C VAL A 280 4.47 16.83 -5.87
N LYS A 281 4.21 15.54 -5.66
CA LYS A 281 2.99 15.06 -5.00
C LYS A 281 2.86 15.56 -3.55
N ILE A 282 3.95 15.54 -2.79
CA ILE A 282 3.97 15.95 -1.37
C ILE A 282 3.92 17.48 -1.23
N GLN A 283 4.73 18.19 -2.00
CA GLN A 283 4.93 19.63 -1.80
C GLN A 283 4.05 20.52 -2.68
N GLY A 284 3.45 19.97 -3.74
CA GLY A 284 2.71 20.75 -4.74
C GLY A 284 3.56 21.88 -5.31
N GLU A 285 3.00 23.08 -5.40
CA GLU A 285 3.71 24.26 -5.91
C GLU A 285 5.00 24.59 -5.14
N ARG A 286 5.12 24.20 -3.85
CA ARG A 286 6.34 24.44 -3.05
C ARG A 286 7.56 23.71 -3.64
N ALA A 287 7.37 22.62 -4.37
CA ALA A 287 8.46 21.90 -5.04
C ALA A 287 9.14 22.73 -6.14
N ALA A 288 8.43 23.71 -6.73
CA ALA A 288 8.93 24.45 -7.89
C ALA A 288 10.24 25.22 -7.60
N ALA A 289 10.43 25.71 -6.37
CA ALA A 289 11.67 26.39 -5.98
C ALA A 289 12.87 25.42 -5.97
N TYR A 290 12.67 24.20 -5.48
CA TYR A 290 13.70 23.17 -5.49
C TYR A 290 14.00 22.69 -6.92
N LEU A 291 12.95 22.40 -7.71
CA LEU A 291 13.10 21.99 -9.10
C LEU A 291 13.75 23.09 -9.97
N GLY A 292 13.53 24.36 -9.65
CA GLY A 292 14.27 25.48 -10.25
C GLY A 292 15.79 25.35 -10.06
N ARG A 293 16.25 24.96 -8.87
CA ARG A 293 17.68 24.68 -8.64
C ARG A 293 18.16 23.48 -9.43
N VAL A 294 17.36 22.41 -9.51
CA VAL A 294 17.69 21.23 -10.34
C VAL A 294 17.87 21.63 -11.81
N ILE A 295 17.02 22.51 -12.35
CA ILE A 295 17.15 23.01 -13.73
C ILE A 295 18.49 23.74 -13.92
N THR A 296 18.93 24.51 -12.93
CA THR A 296 20.20 25.25 -12.96
C THR A 296 21.41 24.32 -12.81
N GLU A 297 21.34 23.34 -11.89
CA GLU A 297 22.51 22.56 -11.46
C GLU A 297 22.71 21.27 -12.27
N LYS A 298 21.63 20.66 -12.79
CA LYS A 298 21.70 19.40 -13.55
C LYS A 298 21.80 19.65 -15.04
N GLU A 299 22.32 18.65 -15.75
CA GLU A 299 22.47 18.64 -17.20
C GLU A 299 21.60 17.58 -17.87
N GLY A 300 21.46 17.68 -19.19
CA GLY A 300 20.77 16.69 -20.02
C GLY A 300 19.31 16.44 -19.60
N LEU A 301 18.90 15.17 -19.62
CA LEU A 301 17.51 14.74 -19.43
C LEU A 301 16.93 15.22 -18.08
N LEU A 302 17.71 15.16 -17.00
CA LEU A 302 17.21 15.48 -15.65
C LEU A 302 16.79 16.96 -15.51
N ARG A 303 17.52 17.88 -16.17
CA ARG A 303 17.13 19.30 -16.24
C ARG A 303 15.73 19.44 -16.82
N TRP A 304 15.45 18.75 -17.91
CA TRP A 304 14.20 18.88 -18.65
C TRP A 304 13.05 18.14 -17.99
N VAL A 305 13.31 17.02 -17.31
CA VAL A 305 12.32 16.40 -16.42
C VAL A 305 11.89 17.38 -15.33
N ALA A 306 12.84 18.03 -14.65
CA ALA A 306 12.53 19.06 -13.66
C ALA A 306 11.76 20.25 -14.26
N ALA A 307 12.13 20.70 -15.46
CA ALA A 307 11.41 21.74 -16.18
C ALA A 307 9.96 21.34 -16.48
N ASN A 308 9.71 20.11 -16.96
CA ASN A 308 8.37 19.59 -17.19
C ASN A 308 7.52 19.67 -15.91
N ARG A 309 8.07 19.21 -14.78
CA ARG A 309 7.38 19.26 -13.48
C ARG A 309 7.04 20.69 -13.04
N VAL A 310 7.90 21.67 -13.35
CA VAL A 310 7.62 23.09 -13.05
C VAL A 310 6.47 23.64 -13.91
N ILE A 311 6.34 23.21 -15.18
CA ILE A 311 5.18 23.55 -16.02
C ILE A 311 3.92 22.93 -15.44
N GLU A 312 3.94 21.63 -15.14
CA GLU A 312 2.78 20.92 -14.57
C GLU A 312 2.29 21.56 -13.26
N LEU A 313 3.20 22.06 -12.43
CA LEU A 313 2.88 22.69 -11.16
C LEU A 313 2.37 24.12 -11.27
N ARG A 314 2.89 24.91 -12.21
CA ARG A 314 2.69 26.37 -12.24
C ARG A 314 2.05 26.87 -13.52
N GLY A 315 1.65 25.95 -14.41
CA GLY A 315 1.10 26.23 -15.72
C GLY A 315 1.89 27.32 -16.44
N LYS A 316 1.17 28.39 -16.80
CA LYS A 316 1.71 29.55 -17.51
C LYS A 316 2.87 30.24 -16.79
N ALA A 317 2.81 30.34 -15.46
CA ALA A 317 3.86 30.96 -14.66
C ALA A 317 5.13 30.08 -14.55
N GLY A 318 4.99 28.77 -14.81
CA GLY A 318 6.10 27.83 -14.88
C GLY A 318 7.09 28.19 -15.98
N PHE A 319 6.61 28.70 -17.12
CA PHE A 319 7.44 29.10 -18.25
C PHE A 319 8.56 30.08 -17.84
N LEU A 320 8.19 31.19 -17.20
CA LEU A 320 9.16 32.20 -16.74
C LEU A 320 10.08 31.67 -15.65
N SER A 321 9.59 30.74 -14.83
CA SER A 321 10.40 30.11 -13.77
C SER A 321 11.53 29.27 -14.38
N ILE A 322 11.20 28.46 -15.39
CA ILE A 322 12.16 27.62 -16.11
C ILE A 322 13.12 28.48 -16.90
N SER A 323 12.62 29.43 -17.69
CA SER A 323 13.47 30.26 -18.56
C SER A 323 14.50 31.05 -17.76
N ASN A 324 14.16 31.46 -16.54
CA ASN A 324 15.09 32.16 -15.63
C ASN A 324 16.07 31.20 -14.93
N ALA A 325 15.67 29.95 -14.68
CA ALA A 325 16.52 28.94 -14.06
C ALA A 325 17.55 28.31 -15.01
N LEU A 326 17.33 28.40 -16.33
CA LEU A 326 18.26 27.88 -17.34
C LEU A 326 19.67 28.50 -17.20
N PRO A 327 20.75 27.68 -17.19
CA PRO A 327 22.14 28.15 -17.12
C PRO A 327 22.51 29.11 -18.24
N LEU A 328 23.37 30.09 -17.97
CA LEU A 328 23.87 31.01 -19.01
C LEU A 328 25.14 30.48 -19.68
N GLU A 329 25.83 29.57 -19.02
CA GLU A 329 27.08 28.96 -19.42
C GLU A 329 26.86 28.07 -20.64
N THR A 330 27.65 28.30 -21.69
CA THR A 330 27.44 27.61 -22.96
C THR A 330 27.79 26.12 -22.89
N GLN A 331 28.72 25.73 -22.00
CA GLN A 331 29.10 24.32 -21.83
C GLN A 331 27.94 23.44 -21.36
N SER A 332 26.97 24.00 -20.62
CA SER A 332 25.84 23.28 -20.03
C SER A 332 24.83 22.73 -21.04
N TYR A 333 25.02 23.01 -22.33
CA TYR A 333 24.14 22.60 -23.44
C TYR A 333 24.87 21.79 -24.53
N ALA A 334 26.17 21.52 -24.36
CA ALA A 334 27.00 20.88 -25.38
C ALA A 334 27.08 19.35 -25.27
N VAL A 335 26.29 18.73 -24.38
CA VAL A 335 26.34 17.31 -24.03
C VAL A 335 24.91 16.74 -24.00
N PRO A 336 24.65 15.48 -24.40
CA PRO A 336 25.54 14.51 -25.05
C PRO A 336 25.56 14.58 -26.58
N ALA A 337 24.66 15.33 -27.22
CA ALA A 337 24.54 15.45 -28.67
C ALA A 337 24.58 16.91 -29.11
N ALA A 338 25.09 17.17 -30.32
CA ALA A 338 25.25 18.54 -30.84
C ALA A 338 23.93 19.32 -30.95
N ASP A 339 22.80 18.63 -31.09
CA ASP A 339 21.45 19.19 -31.24
C ASP A 339 20.52 18.95 -30.03
N SER A 340 21.08 18.55 -28.88
CA SER A 340 20.28 18.21 -27.68
C SER A 340 19.40 19.37 -27.25
N PHE A 341 19.96 20.58 -27.15
CA PHE A 341 19.22 21.75 -26.69
C PHE A 341 18.03 22.10 -27.60
N LYS A 342 18.20 21.99 -28.93
CA LYS A 342 17.12 22.20 -29.90
C LYS A 342 15.99 21.20 -29.70
N LYS A 343 16.31 19.91 -29.54
CA LYS A 343 15.33 18.83 -29.31
C LYS A 343 14.58 19.02 -28.00
N ASP A 344 15.31 19.31 -26.93
CA ASP A 344 14.72 19.53 -25.61
C ASP A 344 13.76 20.73 -25.61
N LEU A 345 14.13 21.82 -26.32
CA LEU A 345 13.25 22.97 -26.47
C LEU A 345 11.98 22.67 -27.29
N VAL A 346 12.07 21.82 -28.32
CA VAL A 346 10.86 21.36 -29.03
C VAL A 346 9.94 20.60 -28.07
N GLN A 347 10.50 19.68 -27.28
CA GLN A 347 9.73 18.88 -26.34
C GLN A 347 9.07 19.75 -25.27
N ILE A 348 9.81 20.64 -24.60
CA ILE A 348 9.28 21.50 -23.53
C ILE A 348 8.22 22.47 -24.08
N CYS A 349 8.39 23.00 -25.29
CA CYS A 349 7.40 23.90 -25.89
C CYS A 349 6.12 23.18 -26.32
N ASN A 350 6.23 21.94 -26.79
CA ASN A 350 5.05 21.10 -27.08
C ASN A 350 4.28 20.75 -25.80
N LEU A 351 5.00 20.38 -24.73
CA LEU A 351 4.39 20.14 -23.42
C LEU A 351 3.72 21.40 -22.89
N PHE A 352 4.43 22.53 -22.92
CA PHE A 352 3.90 23.83 -22.52
C PHE A 352 2.60 24.15 -23.27
N SER A 353 2.61 24.06 -24.61
CA SER A 353 1.40 24.29 -25.42
C SER A 353 0.26 23.35 -25.03
N THR A 354 0.55 22.08 -24.78
CA THR A 354 -0.45 21.07 -24.42
C THR A 354 -1.08 21.38 -23.05
N GLU A 355 -0.27 21.70 -22.05
CA GLU A 355 -0.76 22.05 -20.71
C GLU A 355 -1.54 23.37 -20.73
N MET A 356 -1.14 24.36 -21.53
CA MET A 356 -1.88 25.62 -21.67
C MET A 356 -3.27 25.40 -22.26
N VAL A 357 -3.40 24.54 -23.27
CA VAL A 357 -4.71 24.15 -23.82
C VAL A 357 -5.55 23.43 -22.76
N LYS A 358 -4.96 22.50 -22.01
CA LYS A 358 -5.64 21.74 -20.95
C LYS A 358 -6.14 22.66 -19.81
N GLU A 359 -5.40 23.70 -19.47
CA GLU A 359 -5.78 24.72 -18.49
C GLU A 359 -6.76 25.78 -19.03
N GLY A 360 -7.13 25.73 -20.32
CA GLY A 360 -8.01 26.72 -20.94
C GLY A 360 -7.35 28.09 -21.15
N VAL A 361 -6.02 28.15 -21.19
CA VAL A 361 -5.25 29.36 -21.45
C VAL A 361 -5.34 29.71 -22.93
N THR A 362 -5.96 30.84 -23.24
CA THR A 362 -6.21 31.31 -24.62
C THR A 362 -5.01 32.01 -25.25
N SER A 363 -4.05 32.46 -24.44
CA SER A 363 -2.82 33.11 -24.91
C SER A 363 -1.70 32.96 -23.88
N VAL A 364 -0.49 32.73 -24.39
CA VAL A 364 0.77 32.67 -23.62
C VAL A 364 1.67 33.88 -23.89
N SER A 365 1.19 34.84 -24.64
CA SER A 365 2.03 35.84 -25.30
C SER A 365 2.69 36.82 -24.33
N ASP A 366 2.04 37.12 -23.21
CA ASP A 366 2.61 37.97 -22.14
C ASP A 366 3.80 37.32 -21.44
N VAL A 367 3.83 35.98 -21.27
CA VAL A 367 5.01 35.31 -20.69
C VAL A 367 6.11 35.14 -21.73
N LEU A 368 5.76 34.92 -22.99
CA LEU A 368 6.73 34.90 -24.09
C LEU A 368 7.39 36.27 -24.30
N LYS A 369 6.60 37.36 -24.34
CA LYS A 369 7.11 38.75 -24.43
C LYS A 369 8.09 39.05 -23.31
N ARG A 370 7.70 38.76 -22.07
CA ARG A 370 8.57 38.95 -20.89
C ARG A 370 9.89 38.20 -21.01
N ALA A 371 9.89 36.97 -21.53
CA ALA A 371 11.11 36.20 -21.73
C ALA A 371 11.98 36.71 -22.89
N LEU A 372 11.36 37.14 -23.99
CA LEU A 372 12.05 37.76 -25.14
C LEU A 372 12.75 39.08 -24.77
N GLU A 373 12.14 39.85 -23.87
CA GLU A 373 12.66 41.15 -23.39
C GLU A 373 13.78 41.01 -22.36
N THR A 374 14.07 39.80 -21.85
CA THR A 374 15.19 39.59 -20.94
C THR A 374 16.53 39.72 -21.64
N ASN A 375 17.61 39.90 -20.87
CA ASN A 375 18.98 39.79 -21.37
C ASN A 375 19.55 38.36 -21.28
N ARG A 376 18.72 37.36 -20.97
CA ARG A 376 19.14 35.96 -20.80
C ARG A 376 18.94 35.21 -22.11
N TRP A 377 20.04 34.87 -22.79
CA TRP A 377 19.96 34.17 -24.07
C TRP A 377 19.14 32.85 -24.02
N PRO A 378 19.19 31.99 -22.98
CA PRO A 378 18.40 30.77 -22.97
C PRO A 378 16.89 31.07 -22.88
N ALA A 379 16.51 32.10 -22.12
CA ALA A 379 15.12 32.53 -22.00
C ALA A 379 14.59 33.07 -23.32
N GLN A 380 15.39 33.89 -24.02
CA GLN A 380 15.06 34.37 -25.36
C GLN A 380 14.88 33.21 -26.34
N VAL A 381 15.81 32.26 -26.38
CA VAL A 381 15.74 31.11 -27.29
C VAL A 381 14.55 30.20 -27.01
N MET A 382 14.27 29.91 -25.73
CA MET A 382 13.08 29.15 -25.31
C MET A 382 11.80 29.88 -25.72
N ALA A 383 11.72 31.20 -25.53
CA ALA A 383 10.56 32.00 -25.91
C ALA A 383 10.36 32.07 -27.42
N LEU A 384 11.44 32.23 -28.20
CA LEU A 384 11.39 32.14 -29.67
C LEU A 384 10.82 30.80 -30.11
N LYS A 385 11.33 29.70 -29.55
CA LYS A 385 10.88 28.37 -29.94
C LYS A 385 9.42 28.10 -29.55
N CYS A 386 9.01 28.52 -28.36
CA CYS A 386 7.64 28.34 -27.90
C CYS A 386 6.66 29.26 -28.64
N ALA A 387 7.08 30.46 -29.06
CA ALA A 387 6.29 31.33 -29.93
C ALA A 387 5.99 30.66 -31.27
N GLU A 388 7.01 30.02 -31.88
CA GLU A 388 6.84 29.22 -33.10
C GLU A 388 5.85 28.06 -32.88
N THR A 389 6.05 27.25 -31.84
CA THR A 389 5.20 26.10 -31.52
C THR A 389 3.74 26.49 -31.26
N THR A 390 3.52 27.55 -30.48
CA THR A 390 2.18 28.02 -30.10
C THR A 390 1.54 28.96 -31.13
N ARG A 391 2.28 29.30 -32.20
CA ARG A 391 1.87 30.28 -33.23
C ARG A 391 1.42 31.62 -32.64
N ALA A 392 2.12 32.11 -31.61
CA ALA A 392 1.81 33.35 -30.91
C ALA A 392 2.17 34.59 -31.77
N SER A 393 1.34 34.91 -32.76
CA SER A 393 1.61 35.98 -33.74
C SER A 393 1.69 37.38 -33.11
N ASP A 394 1.05 37.60 -31.98
CA ASP A 394 1.07 38.88 -31.27
C ASP A 394 2.40 39.17 -30.54
N VAL A 395 3.36 38.24 -30.57
CA VAL A 395 4.74 38.46 -30.11
C VAL A 395 5.70 38.84 -31.24
N ALA A 396 5.23 38.98 -32.49
CA ALA A 396 6.07 39.21 -33.66
C ALA A 396 7.02 40.42 -33.53
N ASP A 397 6.57 41.53 -32.96
CA ASP A 397 7.41 42.72 -32.75
C ASP A 397 8.58 42.45 -31.77
N SER A 398 8.31 41.71 -30.68
CA SER A 398 9.33 41.29 -29.72
C SER A 398 10.33 40.30 -30.36
N VAL A 399 9.87 39.45 -31.29
CA VAL A 399 10.73 38.57 -32.08
C VAL A 399 11.60 39.37 -33.05
N ASP A 400 11.03 40.35 -33.76
CA ASP A 400 11.75 41.18 -34.74
C ASP A 400 12.90 41.95 -34.08
N ALA A 401 12.68 42.47 -32.87
CA ALA A 401 13.69 43.17 -32.08
C ALA A 401 14.98 42.33 -31.84
N LEU A 402 14.87 41.00 -31.82
CA LEU A 402 16.00 40.09 -31.59
C LEU A 402 16.77 39.71 -32.86
N ARG A 403 16.27 39.99 -34.07
CA ARG A 403 16.86 39.54 -35.34
C ARG A 403 18.30 40.01 -35.58
N LYS A 404 18.71 41.10 -34.92
CA LYS A 404 20.08 41.63 -34.98
C LYS A 404 21.03 41.04 -33.93
N SER A 405 20.53 40.16 -33.05
CA SER A 405 21.33 39.55 -31.99
C SER A 405 22.40 38.62 -32.56
N LYS A 406 23.63 38.83 -32.10
CA LYS A 406 24.81 38.01 -32.44
C LYS A 406 25.15 36.96 -31.38
N LEU A 407 24.32 36.83 -30.35
CA LEU A 407 24.52 35.84 -29.28
C LEU A 407 24.41 34.44 -29.87
N ALA A 408 25.46 33.64 -29.71
CA ALA A 408 25.50 32.25 -30.17
C ALA A 408 24.59 31.35 -29.32
N ILE A 409 23.99 30.34 -29.96
CA ILE A 409 23.17 29.32 -29.30
C ILE A 409 23.97 28.00 -29.27
N PRO A 410 24.55 27.61 -28.12
CA PRO A 410 25.20 26.31 -27.98
C PRO A 410 24.18 25.16 -28.07
N GLY A 411 24.63 23.98 -28.50
CA GLY A 411 23.78 22.77 -28.54
C GLY A 411 22.66 22.79 -29.60
N TRP A 412 22.75 23.67 -30.60
CA TRP A 412 21.72 23.79 -31.65
C TRP A 412 21.87 22.84 -32.84
N GLY A 413 23.00 22.14 -32.96
CA GLY A 413 23.37 21.24 -34.06
C GLY A 413 24.21 21.92 -35.13
N GLU A 414 23.78 23.08 -35.61
CA GLU A 414 24.55 23.96 -36.51
C GLU A 414 24.91 25.30 -35.84
N PRO A 415 25.96 26.02 -36.30
CA PRO A 415 26.22 27.37 -35.83
C PRO A 415 24.99 28.27 -36.00
N MET A 416 24.41 28.66 -34.86
CA MET A 416 23.16 29.41 -34.79
C MET A 416 23.32 30.58 -33.83
N THR A 417 22.72 31.73 -34.16
CA THR A 417 22.57 32.86 -33.24
C THR A 417 21.10 33.10 -32.88
N VAL A 418 20.86 33.81 -31.78
CA VAL A 418 19.51 34.26 -31.39
C VAL A 418 18.85 35.06 -32.53
N GLY A 419 19.60 35.90 -33.24
CA GLY A 419 19.05 36.68 -34.35
C GLY A 419 18.70 35.86 -35.59
N GLN A 420 19.47 34.81 -35.89
CA GLN A 420 19.15 33.87 -36.96
C GLN A 420 17.88 33.07 -36.62
N LEU A 421 17.78 32.56 -35.39
CA LEU A 421 16.56 31.88 -34.92
C LEU A 421 15.35 32.83 -34.93
N ALA A 422 15.49 34.05 -34.44
CA ALA A 422 14.43 35.05 -34.45
C ALA A 422 13.94 35.36 -35.88
N THR A 423 14.84 35.38 -36.86
CA THR A 423 14.46 35.55 -38.28
C THR A 423 13.63 34.38 -38.79
N GLN A 424 13.98 33.15 -38.42
CA GLN A 424 13.21 31.94 -38.79
C GLN A 424 11.81 31.97 -38.15
N VAL A 425 11.75 32.27 -36.84
CA VAL A 425 10.49 32.33 -36.09
C VAL A 425 9.59 33.46 -36.59
N HIS A 426 10.14 34.65 -36.86
CA HIS A 426 9.36 35.77 -37.42
C HIS A 426 8.70 35.39 -38.77
N ALA A 427 9.45 34.72 -39.66
CA ALA A 427 8.90 34.24 -40.93
C ALA A 427 7.76 33.24 -40.70
N ALA A 428 7.92 32.29 -39.78
CA ALA A 428 6.88 31.31 -39.44
C ALA A 428 5.61 31.98 -38.87
N LEU A 429 5.77 32.97 -37.98
CA LEU A 429 4.63 33.71 -37.40
C LEU A 429 3.90 34.57 -38.44
N THR A 430 4.63 35.18 -39.39
CA THR A 430 4.03 35.97 -40.47
C THR A 430 3.19 35.08 -41.40
N LEU A 431 3.70 33.89 -41.73
CA LEU A 431 2.96 32.91 -42.53
C LEU A 431 1.70 32.42 -41.82
N ALA A 432 1.78 32.18 -40.50
CA ALA A 432 0.65 31.76 -39.70
C ALA A 432 -0.43 32.84 -39.56
N ALA A 433 -0.06 34.13 -39.56
CA ALA A 433 -1.01 35.24 -39.49
C ALA A 433 -1.74 35.54 -40.82
N GLY A 434 -1.21 35.05 -41.94
CA GLY A 434 -1.83 35.16 -43.27
C GLY A 434 -2.79 34.03 -43.62
N GLN A 435 -2.92 33.01 -42.75
CA GLN A 435 -3.89 31.91 -42.83
C GLN A 435 -5.04 32.18 -41.88
#